data_AF-A0A0S7BEN1-F1
#
_entry.id   AF-A0A0S7BEN1-F1
#
_cell.length_a   1.000
_cell.length_b   1.000
_cell.length_c   1.000
_cell.angle_alpha   90.00
_cell.angle_beta   90.00
_cell.angle_gamma   90.00
#
_symmetry.space_group_name_H-M   'P 1'
#
loop_
_entity.id
_entity.type
_entity.pdbx_description
1 polymer ?
#
loop_
_entity_poly.entity_id
_entity_poly.type
_entity_poly.pdbx_seq_one_letter_code
_entity_poly.pdbx_strand_id
1 'polypeptide(L)' 'MAAWPQVIPVLLERRMACVGCCMARFETLADAAAIYGQDLHKLLADLTRVIENPTSLEES' A
#
# COMPACT_ATOMS: atom_id res chain seq x y z
N MET A 1 -2.02 8.20 3.87
CA MET A 1 -1.02 7.74 4.87
C MET A 1 -1.28 8.23 6.29
N ALA A 2 -1.75 9.46 6.53
CA ALA A 2 -2.06 9.93 7.90
C ALA A 2 -3.21 9.16 8.60
N ALA A 3 -4.12 8.54 7.83
CA ALA A 3 -5.25 7.78 8.38
C ALA A 3 -4.93 6.30 8.68
N TRP A 4 -3.91 5.73 8.04
CA TRP A 4 -3.60 4.29 8.12
C TRP A 4 -2.08 4.06 7.99
N PRO A 5 -1.29 4.29 9.06
CA PRO A 5 0.17 4.10 9.04
C PRO A 5 0.60 2.65 8.81
N GLN A 6 -0.21 1.68 9.23
CA GLN A 6 0.07 0.23 9.11
C GLN A 6 0.21 -0.25 7.66
N VAL A 7 -0.28 0.52 6.68
CA VAL A 7 -0.30 0.12 5.27
C VAL A 7 1.02 0.48 4.56
N ILE A 8 1.83 1.35 5.17
CA ILE A 8 3.12 1.82 4.64
C ILE A 8 4.10 0.67 4.36
N PRO A 9 4.37 -0.27 5.29
CA PRO A 9 5.30 -1.37 5.03
C PRO A 9 4.88 -2.27 3.85
N VAL A 10 3.59 -2.56 3.67
CA VAL A 10 3.06 -3.35 2.54
C VAL A 10 3.39 -2.70 1.20
N LEU A 11 3.26 -1.37 1.12
CA LEU A 11 3.56 -0.61 -0.09
C LEU A 11 5.07 -0.53 -0.37
N LEU A 12 5.89 -0.45 0.69
CA LEU A 12 7.35 -0.48 0.59
C LEU A 12 7.88 -1.84 0.13
N GLU A 13 7.35 -2.96 0.66
CA GLU A 13 7.70 -4.32 0.25
C GLU A 13 7.43 -4.57 -1.24
N ARG A 14 6.34 -3.99 -1.75
CA ARG A 14 5.96 -4.06 -3.17
C ARG A 14 6.76 -3.12 -4.07
N ARG A 15 7.82 -2.49 -3.54
CA ARG A 15 8.66 -1.46 -4.20
C ARG A 15 7.86 -0.30 -4.79
N MET A 16 6.68 0.00 -4.23
CA MET A 16 5.89 1.18 -4.58
C MET A 16 6.47 2.40 -3.84
N ALA A 17 7.74 2.72 -4.09
CA ALA A 17 8.49 3.76 -3.37
C ALA A 17 7.88 5.17 -3.52
N CYS A 18 7.00 5.40 -4.51
CA CYS A 18 6.34 6.67 -4.70
C CYS A 18 5.23 6.97 -3.68
N VAL A 19 4.80 6.03 -2.83
CA VAL A 19 3.73 6.29 -1.84
C VAL A 19 4.09 7.39 -0.85
N GLY A 20 5.38 7.61 -0.57
CA GLY A 20 5.90 8.72 0.25
C GLY A 20 5.98 10.07 -0.48
N CYS A 21 5.78 10.11 -1.80
CA CYS A 21 5.88 11.32 -2.61
C CYS A 21 4.60 12.15 -2.51
N CYS A 22 4.72 13.48 -2.54
CA CYS A 22 3.58 14.40 -2.49
C CYS A 22 2.58 14.21 -3.65
N MET A 23 2.96 13.49 -4.70
CA MET A 23 2.09 13.15 -5.84
C MET A 23 1.21 11.93 -5.60
N ALA A 24 1.60 10.99 -4.74
CA ALA A 24 0.85 9.74 -4.50
C ALA A 24 -0.53 9.95 -3.86
N ARG A 25 -0.76 11.11 -3.23
CA ARG A 25 -2.09 11.50 -2.72
C ARG A 25 -3.09 11.87 -3.82
N PHE A 26 -2.62 12.13 -5.03
CA PHE A 26 -3.45 12.51 -6.18
C PHE A 26 -3.63 11.36 -7.18
N GLU A 27 -2.91 10.25 -6.96
CA GLU A 27 -2.93 9.08 -7.82
C GLU A 27 -3.84 8.00 -7.22
N THR A 28 -4.59 7.28 -8.06
CA THR A 28 -5.42 6.18 -7.57
C THR A 28 -4.61 4.91 -7.38
N LEU A 29 -5.06 4.01 -6.50
CA LEU A 29 -4.46 2.67 -6.35
C LEU A 29 -4.46 1.87 -7.66
N ALA A 30 -5.45 2.11 -8.53
CA ALA A 30 -5.55 1.48 -9.84
C ALA A 30 -4.47 1.99 -10.81
N ASP A 31 -4.24 3.31 -10.84
CA ASP A 31 -3.17 3.91 -11.67
C ASP A 31 -1.79 3.44 -11.20
N ALA A 32 -1.56 3.47 -9.88
CA ALA A 32 -0.32 2.96 -9.30
C ALA A 32 -0.11 1.47 -9.63
N ALA A 33 -1.14 0.64 -9.50
CA ALA A 33 -1.05 -0.77 -9.88
C ALA A 33 -0.69 -0.96 -11.36
N ALA A 34 -1.30 -0.17 -12.26
CA ALA A 34 -0.99 -0.21 -13.69
C ALA A 34 0.45 0.24 -13.99
N ILE A 35 0.94 1.32 -13.36
CA ILE A 35 2.29 1.86 -13.54
C ILE A 35 3.36 0.87 -13.08
N TYR A 36 3.13 0.22 -11.94
CA TYR A 36 4.08 -0.74 -11.35
C TYR A 36 3.85 -2.19 -11.82
N GLY A 37 2.93 -2.42 -12.76
CA GLY A 37 2.59 -3.76 -13.24
C GLY A 37 2.12 -4.71 -12.14
N GLN A 38 1.49 -4.17 -11.09
CA GLN A 38 0.95 -4.92 -9.96
C GLN A 38 -0.49 -5.32 -10.25
N ASP A 39 -0.90 -6.47 -9.70
CA ASP A 39 -2.29 -6.90 -9.72
C ASP A 39 -3.10 -6.08 -8.72
N LEU A 40 -4.07 -5.32 -9.22
CA LEU A 40 -4.93 -4.43 -8.42
C LEU A 40 -5.74 -5.21 -7.36
N HIS A 41 -6.25 -6.39 -7.69
CA HIS A 41 -7.05 -7.19 -6.77
C HIS A 41 -6.19 -7.72 -5.62
N LYS A 42 -4.97 -8.20 -5.92
CA LYS A 42 -4.02 -8.64 -4.90
C LYS A 42 -3.57 -7.49 -4.01
N LEU A 43 -3.35 -6.31 -4.60
CA LEU A 43 -3.01 -5.11 -3.84
C LEU A 43 -4.14 -4.79 -2.86
N LEU A 44 -5.38 -4.64 -3.33
CA LEU A 44 -6.53 -4.32 -2.47
C LEU A 44 -6.77 -5.38 -1.38
N ALA A 45 -6.59 -6.67 -1.69
CA ALA A 45 -6.72 -7.74 -0.70
C ALA A 45 -5.69 -7.62 0.43
N ASP A 46 -4.43 -7.34 0.10
CA ASP A 46 -3.39 -7.15 1.11
C ASP A 46 -3.61 -5.89 1.95
N LEU A 47 -4.01 -4.78 1.32
CA LEU A 47 -4.33 -3.55 2.06
C LEU A 47 -5.49 -3.79 3.04
N THR A 48 -6.54 -4.49 2.59
CA THR A 48 -7.72 -4.83 3.40
C THR A 48 -7.32 -5.72 4.58
N ARG A 49 -6.50 -6.75 4.33
CA ARG A 49 -6.00 -7.66 5.37
C ARG A 49 -5.24 -6.92 6.48
N VAL A 50 -4.42 -5.94 6.12
CA VAL A 50 -3.64 -5.17 7.11
C VAL A 50 -4.50 -4.12 7.84
N ILE A 51 -5.54 -3.59 7.18
CA ILE A 51 -6.52 -2.72 7.82
C ILE A 51 -7.36 -3.49 8.84
N GLU A 52 -7.78 -4.72 8.51
CA GLU A 52 -8.61 -5.57 9.38
C GLU A 52 -7.79 -6.27 10.48
N ASN A 53 -6.50 -6.55 10.26
CA ASN A 53 -5.63 -7.23 11.23
C ASN A 53 -4.26 -6.53 11.38
N PRO A 54 -4.20 -5.40 12.12
CA PRO A 54 -2.98 -4.60 12.27
C PRO A 54 -1.85 -5.27 13.07
N THR A 55 -2.11 -6.40 13.75
CA THR A 55 -1.21 -7.00 14.75
C THR A 55 -0.01 -7.78 14.17
N SER A 56 0.10 -7.98 12.86
CA SER A 56 1.20 -8.79 12.26
C SER A 56 2.45 -8.01 11.84
N LEU A 57 2.57 -6.71 12.13
CA LEU A 57 3.72 -5.88 11.72
C LEU A 57 4.64 -5.47 12.87
N GLU A 58 4.38 -5.94 14.09
CA GLU A 58 5.21 -5.71 15.28
C GLU A 58 6.17 -6.88 15.60
N GLU A 59 6.57 -7.73 14.65
CA GLU A 59 7.70 -8.64 14.87
C GLU A 59 8.49 -8.92 13.58
N SER A 60 9.52 -8.11 13.29
CA SER A 60 10.82 -8.50 12.69
C SER A 60 11.74 -7.29 12.55
#